data_AF-Q8YIC1-F1
#
_entry.id   AF-Q8YIC1-F1
#
_cell.length_a   1.000
_cell.length_b   1.000
_cell.length_c   1.000
_cell.angle_alpha   90.00
_cell.angle_beta   90.00
_cell.angle_gamma   90.00
#
_symmetry.space_group_name_H-M   'P 1'
#
loop_
_entity.id
_entity.type
_entity.pdbx_description
1 polymer ?
#
loop_
_entity_poly.entity_id
_entity_poly.type
_entity_poly.pdbx_seq_one_letter_code
_entity_poly.pdbx_strand_id
1 'polypeptide(L)'
;MSTIVRAPRLWGTFLVVVLIFTITGPFGTDLSIPVAVRFFYWLCVQFAGWSTAIVFSVLANVVLERFTRHAFTRMMTGAVIASLPIGLWISVIDWSFSGRTPTISATLANAAVALPLSALFCILAYLTLHHDLEAIPRNVSNTPPPLLARLKPDNRGTILRLSAEDH
;
A
#
# COMPACT_ATOMS: atom_id res chain seq x y z
N MET A 1 -3.67 -9.59 -7.25
CA MET A 1 -2.83 -8.54 -7.87
C MET A 1 -3.52 -7.80 -9.04
N SER A 2 -4.42 -8.42 -9.82
CA SER A 2 -5.10 -7.72 -10.94
C SER A 2 -6.04 -6.57 -10.52
N THR A 3 -6.60 -6.63 -9.31
CA THR A 3 -7.54 -5.61 -8.79
C THR A 3 -6.88 -4.26 -8.51
N ILE A 4 -5.62 -4.24 -8.05
CA ILE A 4 -4.87 -3.01 -7.72
C ILE A 4 -4.48 -2.25 -9.00
N VAL A 5 -4.03 -2.98 -10.03
CA VAL A 5 -3.65 -2.37 -11.32
C VAL A 5 -4.85 -1.72 -12.01
N ARG A 6 -6.05 -2.27 -11.82
CA ARG A 6 -7.29 -1.79 -12.44
C ARG A 6 -8.05 -0.72 -11.64
N ALA A 7 -7.51 -0.23 -10.52
CA ALA A 7 -8.19 0.78 -9.71
C ALA A 7 -7.79 2.21 -10.14
N PRO A 8 -8.53 2.89 -11.05
CA PRO A 8 -8.13 4.20 -11.60
C PRO A 8 -8.05 5.28 -10.52
N ARG A 9 -8.85 5.16 -9.45
CA ARG A 9 -8.86 6.10 -8.32
C ARG A 9 -7.55 6.06 -7.56
N LEU A 10 -6.90 4.90 -7.46
CA LEU A 10 -5.63 4.72 -6.78
C LEU A 10 -4.48 5.31 -7.59
N TRP A 11 -4.47 5.11 -8.91
CA TRP A 11 -3.48 5.74 -9.79
C TRP A 11 -3.68 7.27 -9.85
N GLY A 12 -4.93 7.73 -9.78
CA GLY A 12 -5.27 9.15 -9.69
C GLY A 12 -4.71 9.80 -8.42
N THR A 13 -4.91 9.20 -7.24
CA THR A 13 -4.34 9.74 -5.99
C THR A 13 -2.82 9.69 -6.00
N PHE A 14 -2.22 8.60 -6.50
CA PHE A 14 -0.77 8.48 -6.66
C PHE A 14 -0.22 9.62 -7.54
N LEU A 15 -0.82 9.86 -8.70
CA LEU A 15 -0.41 10.93 -9.61
C LEU A 15 -0.58 12.32 -8.99
N VAL A 16 -1.69 12.57 -8.28
CA VAL A 16 -1.93 13.85 -7.60
C VAL A 16 -0.85 14.11 -6.55
N VAL A 17 -0.48 13.11 -5.73
CA VAL A 17 0.60 13.25 -4.75
C VAL A 17 1.93 13.57 -5.43
N VAL A 18 2.27 12.87 -6.51
CA VAL A 18 3.49 13.13 -7.30
C VAL A 18 3.48 14.55 -7.87
N LEU A 19 2.35 15.02 -8.40
CA LEU A 19 2.20 16.38 -8.93
C LEU A 19 2.36 17.44 -7.83
N ILE A 20 1.73 17.24 -6.67
CA ILE A 20 1.87 18.13 -5.51
C ILE A 20 3.35 18.23 -5.13
N PHE A 21 4.06 17.11 -4.98
CA PHE A 21 5.48 17.12 -4.64
C PHE A 21 6.37 17.71 -5.74
N THR A 22 6.01 17.49 -7.01
CA THR A 22 6.67 18.12 -8.15
C THR A 22 6.57 19.64 -8.09
N ILE A 23 5.45 20.18 -7.63
CA ILE A 23 5.24 21.62 -7.49
C ILE A 23 5.92 22.14 -6.22
N THR A 24 5.66 21.50 -5.07
CA THR A 24 6.12 21.98 -3.75
C THR A 24 7.62 21.77 -3.51
N GLY A 25 8.24 20.79 -4.17
CA GLY A 25 9.67 20.49 -4.03
C GLY A 25 10.14 20.20 -2.59
N PRO A 26 9.53 19.25 -1.87
CA PRO A 26 10.00 18.89 -0.53
C PRO A 26 11.49 18.46 -0.55
N PHE A 27 12.13 18.47 0.62
CA PHE A 27 13.55 18.10 0.79
C PHE A 27 14.57 18.95 0.01
N GLY A 28 14.24 20.22 -0.27
CA GLY A 28 15.19 21.14 -0.93
C GLY A 28 15.39 20.83 -2.41
N THR A 29 14.42 20.19 -3.06
CA THR A 29 14.34 20.14 -4.53
C THR A 29 13.81 21.49 -5.03
N ASP A 30 14.67 22.50 -4.94
CA ASP A 30 14.39 23.90 -5.28
C ASP A 30 13.98 24.07 -6.76
N LEU A 31 13.56 25.29 -7.14
CA LEU A 31 13.29 25.68 -8.54
C LEU A 31 14.53 25.62 -9.46
N SER A 32 15.70 25.22 -8.94
CA SER A 32 16.94 25.07 -9.69
C SER A 32 16.94 23.86 -10.63
N ILE A 33 16.05 22.88 -10.40
CA ILE A 33 15.93 21.67 -11.23
C ILE A 33 14.73 21.82 -12.19
N PRO A 34 14.86 21.48 -13.48
CA PRO A 34 13.75 21.50 -14.43
C PRO A 34 12.54 20.70 -13.92
N VAL A 35 11.33 21.24 -14.13
CA VAL A 35 10.08 20.65 -13.64
C VAL A 35 9.90 19.19 -14.08
N ALA A 36 10.29 18.86 -15.31
CA ALA A 36 10.24 17.49 -15.82
C ALA A 36 11.14 16.53 -15.02
N VAL A 37 12.35 16.96 -14.65
CA VAL A 37 13.28 16.14 -13.85
C VAL A 37 12.75 15.97 -12.43
N ARG A 38 12.15 17.01 -11.83
CA ARG A 38 11.46 16.93 -10.54
C ARG A 38 10.31 15.93 -10.58
N PHE A 39 9.52 15.93 -11.65
CA PHE A 39 8.44 14.96 -11.83
C PHE A 39 8.96 13.52 -11.81
N PHE A 40 10.00 13.22 -12.60
CA PHE A 40 10.59 11.87 -12.61
C PHE A 40 11.23 11.49 -11.27
N TYR A 41 11.92 12.43 -10.62
CA TYR A 41 12.47 12.22 -9.28
C TYR A 41 11.36 11.81 -8.29
N TRP A 42 10.28 12.59 -8.22
CA TRP A 42 9.17 12.32 -7.30
C TRP A 42 8.38 11.08 -7.66
N LEU A 43 8.26 10.76 -8.95
CA LEU A 43 7.68 9.51 -9.42
C LEU A 43 8.48 8.31 -8.91
N CYS A 44 9.81 8.35 -9.02
CA CYS A 44 10.72 7.30 -8.53
C CYS A 44 10.64 7.17 -7.00
N VAL A 45 10.73 8.28 -6.27
CA VAL A 45 10.64 8.28 -4.80
C VAL A 45 9.30 7.71 -4.33
N GLN A 46 8.19 8.17 -4.92
CA GLN A 46 6.86 7.70 -4.56
C GLN A 46 6.68 6.21 -4.87
N PHE A 47 7.16 5.75 -6.03
CA PHE A 47 7.06 4.35 -6.41
C PHE A 47 7.90 3.44 -5.48
N ALA A 48 9.16 3.81 -5.21
CA ALA A 48 10.04 3.07 -4.33
C ALA A 48 9.51 3.03 -2.89
N GLY A 49 9.06 4.18 -2.38
CA GLY A 49 8.49 4.28 -1.04
C GLY A 49 7.24 3.43 -0.87
N TRP A 50 6.30 3.55 -1.80
CA TRP A 50 5.00 2.88 -1.72
C TRP A 50 5.13 1.36 -1.90
N SER A 51 5.92 0.90 -2.86
CA SER A 51 6.17 -0.53 -3.06
C SER A 51 6.88 -1.17 -1.86
N THR A 52 7.89 -0.48 -1.31
CA THR A 52 8.61 -0.96 -0.11
C THR A 52 7.68 -1.08 1.09
N ALA A 53 6.85 -0.06 1.35
CA ALA A 53 5.88 -0.09 2.45
C ALA A 53 4.90 -1.27 2.31
N ILE A 54 4.32 -1.48 1.12
CA ILE A 54 3.39 -2.59 0.87
C ILE A 54 4.09 -3.94 1.10
N VAL A 55 5.26 -4.14 0.49
CA VAL A 55 5.98 -5.42 0.58
C VAL A 55 6.31 -5.75 2.04
N PHE A 56 6.85 -4.79 2.79
CA PHE A 56 7.21 -5.01 4.19
C PHE A 56 5.98 -5.19 5.09
N SER A 57 4.90 -4.44 4.89
CA SER A 57 3.66 -4.62 5.65
C SER A 57 3.01 -5.98 5.38
N VAL A 58 2.99 -6.44 4.13
CA VAL A 58 2.47 -7.77 3.76
C VAL A 58 3.37 -8.87 4.31
N LEU A 59 4.68 -8.75 4.16
CA LEU A 59 5.64 -9.73 4.67
C LEU A 59 5.56 -9.84 6.20
N ALA A 60 5.52 -8.71 6.91
CA ALA A 60 5.34 -8.68 8.36
C ALA A 60 4.00 -9.30 8.77
N ASN A 61 2.92 -9.06 8.01
CA ASN A 61 1.64 -9.69 8.27
C ASN A 61 1.69 -11.22 8.22
N VAL A 62 2.42 -11.79 7.25
CA VAL A 62 2.60 -13.25 7.11
C VAL A 62 3.55 -13.79 8.18
N VAL A 63 4.72 -13.17 8.37
CA VAL A 63 5.74 -13.68 9.31
C VAL A 63 5.30 -13.58 10.77
N LEU A 64 4.61 -12.50 11.16
CA LEU A 64 4.13 -12.31 12.53
C LEU A 64 2.77 -12.94 12.79
N GLU A 65 2.13 -13.58 11.79
CA GLU A 65 0.85 -14.28 11.99
C GLU A 65 0.90 -15.29 13.13
N ARG A 66 2.03 -16.01 13.23
CA ARG A 66 2.26 -17.00 14.30
C ARG A 66 2.46 -16.39 15.69
N PHE A 67 2.78 -15.09 15.77
CA PHE A 67 3.13 -14.41 17.02
C PHE A 67 2.01 -13.50 17.54
N THR A 68 1.24 -12.87 16.65
CA THR A 68 0.22 -11.88 17.03
C THR A 68 -1.04 -12.04 16.20
N ARG A 69 -2.20 -12.20 16.85
CA ARG A 69 -3.49 -12.34 16.16
C ARG A 69 -3.98 -11.02 15.52
N HIS A 70 -3.58 -9.87 16.06
CA HIS A 70 -4.00 -8.55 15.57
C HIS A 70 -3.32 -8.17 14.25
N ALA A 71 -4.08 -8.16 13.15
CA ALA A 71 -3.59 -7.80 11.82
C ALA A 71 -2.96 -6.40 11.77
N PHE A 72 -3.59 -5.41 12.43
CA PHE A 72 -3.09 -4.04 12.48
C PHE A 72 -1.66 -3.95 13.03
N THR A 73 -1.39 -4.61 14.18
CA THR A 73 -0.06 -4.61 14.80
C THR A 73 0.99 -5.21 13.89
N ARG A 74 0.66 -6.31 13.19
CA ARG A 74 1.58 -6.97 12.26
C ARG A 74 1.90 -6.06 11.07
N MET A 75 0.89 -5.46 10.45
CA MET A 75 1.10 -4.54 9.31
C MET A 75 1.88 -3.28 9.72
N MET A 76 1.59 -2.73 10.90
CA MET A 76 2.28 -1.55 11.46
C MET A 76 3.75 -1.85 11.71
N THR A 77 4.10 -3.02 12.24
CA THR A 77 5.52 -3.40 12.43
C THR A 77 6.27 -3.43 11.10
N GLY A 78 5.65 -3.98 10.04
CA GLY A 78 6.22 -3.94 8.70
C GLY A 78 6.41 -2.52 8.17
N ALA A 79 5.44 -1.63 8.39
CA ALA A 79 5.51 -0.24 7.98
C ALA A 79 6.62 0.54 8.71
N VAL A 80 6.81 0.28 10.00
CA VAL A 80 7.91 0.87 10.79
C VAL A 80 9.26 0.37 10.27
N ILE A 81 9.41 -0.94 10.06
CA ILE A 81 10.65 -1.51 9.52
C ILE A 81 10.94 -0.96 8.12
N ALA A 82 9.90 -0.73 7.31
CA ALA A 82 10.03 -0.18 5.95
C ALA A 82 10.61 1.25 5.93
N SER A 83 10.51 2.03 7.01
CA SER A 83 11.04 3.40 7.04
C SER A 83 12.55 3.46 6.74
N LEU A 84 13.33 2.48 7.20
CA LEU A 84 14.76 2.38 6.95
C LEU A 84 15.10 2.16 5.46
N PRO A 85 14.59 1.10 4.78
CA PRO A 85 14.84 0.93 3.36
C PRO A 85 14.24 2.06 2.51
N ILE A 86 13.15 2.71 2.93
CA ILE A 86 12.64 3.91 2.26
C ILE A 86 13.65 5.07 2.33
N GLY A 87 14.23 5.33 3.51
CA GLY A 87 15.29 6.35 3.65
C GLY A 87 16.52 6.06 2.79
N LEU A 88 16.88 4.78 2.66
CA LEU A 88 17.96 4.33 1.77
C LEU A 88 17.60 4.55 0.29
N TRP A 89 16.38 4.20 -0.13
CA TRP A 89 15.90 4.46 -1.48
C TRP A 89 15.96 5.95 -1.84
N ILE A 90 15.48 6.82 -0.95
CA ILE A 90 15.55 8.27 -1.15
C ILE A 90 17.00 8.72 -1.37
N SER A 91 17.93 8.19 -0.58
CA SER A 91 19.35 8.54 -0.66
C SER A 91 20.01 8.05 -1.95
N VAL A 92 19.65 6.85 -2.43
CA VAL A 92 20.11 6.31 -3.73
C VAL A 92 19.55 7.11 -4.90
N ILE A 93 18.27 7.49 -4.84
CA ILE A 93 17.61 8.27 -5.88
C ILE A 93 18.22 9.69 -5.90
N ASP A 94 18.38 10.34 -4.76
CA ASP A 94 19.03 11.66 -4.69
C ASP A 94 20.46 11.61 -5.23
N TRP A 95 21.26 10.61 -4.86
CA TRP A 95 22.59 10.43 -5.43
C TRP A 95 22.56 10.29 -6.96
N SER A 96 21.60 9.56 -7.50
CA SER A 96 21.47 9.32 -8.94
C SER A 96 21.11 10.58 -9.74
N PHE A 97 20.34 11.50 -9.15
CA PHE A 97 19.90 12.73 -9.81
C PHE A 97 20.78 13.94 -9.52
N SER A 98 21.28 14.06 -8.28
CA SER A 98 22.04 15.20 -7.78
C SER A 98 23.56 14.99 -7.82
N GLY A 99 24.02 13.74 -7.93
CA GLY A 99 25.45 13.37 -7.86
C GLY A 99 26.09 13.54 -6.48
N ARG A 100 25.33 14.00 -5.47
CA ARG A 100 25.82 14.22 -4.10
C ARG A 100 25.92 12.89 -3.39
N THR A 101 27.09 12.60 -2.82
CA THR A 101 27.31 11.33 -2.11
C THR A 101 26.39 11.23 -0.90
N PRO A 102 25.64 10.13 -0.75
CA PRO A 102 24.70 9.97 0.35
C PRO A 102 25.47 9.85 1.67
N THR A 103 25.11 10.66 2.65
CA THR A 103 25.65 10.54 4.02
C THR A 103 24.72 9.68 4.87
N ILE A 104 25.30 8.98 5.85
CA ILE A 104 24.54 8.15 6.79
C ILE A 104 23.53 9.01 7.57
N SER A 105 23.92 10.24 7.95
CA SER A 105 23.05 11.17 8.66
C SER A 105 21.85 11.62 7.82
N ALA A 106 22.04 11.95 6.54
CA ALA A 106 20.94 12.29 5.63
C ALA A 106 20.01 11.09 5.41
N THR A 107 20.56 9.89 5.29
CA THR A 107 19.78 8.65 5.15
C THR A 107 18.89 8.41 6.37
N LEU A 108 19.43 8.58 7.59
CA LEU A 108 18.68 8.45 8.83
C LEU A 108 17.62 9.56 8.98
N ALA A 109 17.92 10.80 8.58
CA ALA A 109 16.93 11.88 8.57
C ALA A 109 15.77 11.57 7.61
N ASN A 110 16.08 11.07 6.41
CA ASN A 110 15.08 10.64 5.44
C ASN A 110 14.23 9.48 5.98
N ALA A 111 14.85 8.50 6.64
CA ALA A 111 14.13 7.40 7.30
C ALA A 111 13.21 7.91 8.41
N ALA A 112 13.66 8.87 9.23
CA ALA A 112 12.87 9.48 10.28
C ALA A 112 11.64 10.22 9.73
N VAL A 113 11.77 10.93 8.61
CA VAL A 113 10.63 11.57 7.93
C VAL A 113 9.74 10.54 7.24
N ALA A 114 10.30 9.45 6.71
CA ALA A 114 9.54 8.37 6.09
C ALA A 114 8.69 7.57 7.10
N LEU A 115 9.10 7.52 8.37
CA LEU A 115 8.40 6.77 9.41
C LEU A 115 6.93 7.21 9.63
N PRO A 116 6.61 8.50 9.89
CA PRO A 116 5.21 8.91 10.03
C PRO A 116 4.41 8.70 8.74
N LEU A 117 5.03 8.86 7.58
CA LEU A 117 4.40 8.63 6.28
C LEU A 117 4.07 7.15 6.08
N SER A 118 5.00 6.24 6.37
CA SER A 118 4.77 4.80 6.23
C SER A 118 3.71 4.30 7.21
N ALA A 119 3.72 4.81 8.45
CA ALA A 119 2.68 4.52 9.43
C ALA A 119 1.30 5.01 8.96
N LEU A 120 1.21 6.23 8.41
CA LEU A 120 -0.03 6.77 7.85
C LEU A 120 -0.54 5.92 6.68
N PHE A 121 0.33 5.54 5.74
CA PHE A 121 -0.03 4.65 4.64
C PHE A 121 -0.53 3.30 5.13
N CYS A 122 0.11 2.73 6.17
CA CYS A 122 -0.34 1.48 6.78
C CYS A 122 -1.74 1.62 7.38
N ILE A 123 -2.01 2.72 8.10
CA ILE A 123 -3.33 3.00 8.67
C ILE A 123 -4.38 3.11 7.57
N LEU A 124 -4.11 3.91 6.53
CA LEU A 124 -5.03 4.08 5.41
C LEU A 124 -5.29 2.75 4.70
N ALA A 125 -4.24 1.97 4.41
CA ALA A 125 -4.37 0.66 3.78
C ALA A 125 -5.19 -0.30 4.65
N TYR A 126 -4.97 -0.30 5.96
CA TYR A 126 -5.74 -1.10 6.90
C TYR A 126 -7.22 -0.70 6.89
N LEU A 127 -7.53 0.59 6.97
CA LEU A 127 -8.91 1.09 6.97
C LEU A 127 -9.63 0.81 5.65
N THR A 128 -8.97 0.98 4.51
CA THR A 128 -9.54 0.66 3.20
C THR A 128 -9.83 -0.83 3.08
N LEU A 129 -8.88 -1.69 3.46
CA LEU A 129 -9.05 -3.14 3.36
C LEU A 129 -10.08 -3.68 4.38
N HIS A 130 -10.11 -3.12 5.60
CA HIS A 130 -11.09 -3.51 6.60
C HIS A 130 -12.51 -3.15 6.18
N HIS A 131 -12.70 -2.00 5.51
CA HIS A 131 -14.00 -1.61 4.95
C HIS A 131 -14.47 -2.60 3.86
N ASP A 132 -13.56 -3.03 2.97
CA ASP A 132 -13.88 -4.04 1.95
C ASP A 132 -14.23 -5.40 2.59
N LEU A 133 -13.61 -5.77 3.71
CA LEU A 133 -13.91 -7.03 4.43
C LEU A 133 -15.22 -6.98 5.23
N GLU A 134 -15.62 -5.82 5.74
CA GLU A 134 -16.92 -5.62 6.39
C GLU A 134 -18.07 -5.51 5.37
N ALA A 135 -17.79 -4.98 4.17
CA ALA A 135 -18.75 -4.92 3.08
C ALA A 135 -19.11 -6.29 2.49
N ILE A 136 -18.31 -7.34 2.75
CA ILE A 136 -18.67 -8.72 2.45
C ILE A 136 -19.71 -9.17 3.49
N PRO A 137 -20.95 -9.50 3.10
CA PRO A 137 -21.95 -9.94 4.06
C PRO A 137 -21.45 -11.20 4.78
N ARG A 138 -21.15 -11.08 6.08
CA ARG A 138 -20.80 -12.22 6.96
C ARG A 138 -21.98 -13.17 7.24
N ASN A 139 -23.09 -13.03 6.51
CA ASN A 139 -24.21 -13.94 6.60
C ASN A 139 -23.93 -15.22 5.81
N VAL A 140 -23.08 -16.07 6.36
CA VAL A 140 -23.29 -17.52 6.20
C VAL A 140 -24.49 -17.85 7.10
N SER A 141 -25.69 -17.53 6.64
CA SER A 141 -26.88 -18.11 7.23
C SER A 141 -26.75 -19.62 7.12
N ASN A 142 -26.86 -20.35 8.23
CA ASN A 142 -26.96 -21.81 8.23
C ASN A 142 -28.18 -22.32 7.43
N THR A 143 -29.04 -21.41 6.98
CA THR A 143 -30.11 -21.67 6.03
C THR A 143 -29.52 -21.81 4.61
N PRO A 144 -29.70 -22.96 3.94
CA PRO A 144 -29.23 -23.15 2.58
C PRO A 144 -29.82 -22.06 1.67
N PRO A 145 -29.03 -21.44 0.77
CA PRO A 145 -29.56 -20.41 -0.11
C PRO A 145 -30.72 -20.98 -0.94
N PRO A 146 -31.78 -20.18 -1.21
CA PRO A 146 -33.00 -20.65 -1.87
C PRO A 146 -32.77 -21.24 -3.27
N LEU A 147 -31.62 -20.92 -3.90
CA LEU A 147 -31.17 -21.56 -5.13
C LEU A 147 -30.84 -23.05 -4.96
N LEU A 148 -30.25 -23.46 -3.84
CA LEU A 148 -30.01 -24.88 -3.55
C LEU A 148 -31.31 -25.64 -3.25
N ALA A 149 -32.33 -24.95 -2.72
CA ALA A 149 -33.63 -25.55 -2.50
C ALA A 149 -34.32 -25.99 -3.81
N ARG A 150 -33.97 -25.34 -4.93
CA ARG A 150 -34.46 -25.68 -6.29
C ARG A 150 -33.70 -26.84 -6.94
N LEU A 151 -32.52 -27.21 -6.41
CA LEU A 151 -31.76 -28.34 -6.90
C LEU A 151 -32.29 -29.65 -6.29
N LYS A 152 -32.29 -30.72 -7.12
CA LYS A 152 -32.53 -32.09 -6.65
C LYS A 152 -31.55 -32.44 -5.53
N PRO A 153 -31.95 -33.22 -4.52
CA PRO A 153 -31.11 -33.52 -3.35
C PRO A 153 -29.70 -34.00 -3.71
N ASP A 154 -29.59 -34.87 -4.72
CA ASP A 154 -28.31 -35.44 -5.19
C ASP A 154 -27.35 -34.41 -5.82
N ASN A 155 -27.86 -33.23 -6.20
CA ASN A 155 -27.09 -32.16 -6.83
C ASN A 155 -26.70 -31.03 -5.85
N ARG A 156 -26.97 -31.19 -4.55
CA ARG A 156 -26.65 -30.20 -3.51
C ARG A 156 -25.22 -30.40 -3.02
N GLY A 157 -24.24 -30.04 -3.85
CA GLY A 157 -22.83 -30.04 -3.47
C GLY A 157 -22.46 -28.93 -2.47
N THR A 158 -21.29 -29.06 -1.85
CA THR A 158 -20.72 -28.01 -0.99
C THR A 158 -20.51 -26.71 -1.77
N ILE A 159 -21.09 -25.61 -1.31
CA ILE A 159 -20.90 -24.31 -1.95
C ILE A 159 -19.46 -23.84 -1.69
N LEU A 160 -18.67 -23.73 -2.75
CA LEU A 160 -17.31 -23.17 -2.68
C LEU A 160 -17.30 -21.65 -2.86
N ARG A 161 -18.21 -21.12 -3.68
CA ARG A 161 -18.35 -19.68 -3.93
C ARG A 161 -19.70 -19.36 -4.56
N LEU A 162 -20.33 -18.24 -4.16
CA LEU A 162 -21.52 -17.69 -4.78
C LEU A 162 -21.27 -16.20 -5.07
N SER A 163 -21.55 -15.73 -6.29
CA SER A 163 -21.45 -14.32 -6.70
C SER A 163 -22.70 -13.99 -7.50
N ALA A 164 -23.42 -12.93 -7.13
CA ALA A 164 -24.57 -12.42 -7.84
C ALA A 164 -24.33 -10.93 -8.16
N GLU A 165 -24.64 -10.54 -9.40
CA GLU A 165 -24.58 -9.16 -9.88
C GLU A 165 -25.97 -8.84 -10.42
N ASP A 166 -26.68 -7.93 -9.74
CA ASP A 166 -27.96 -7.43 -10.22
C ASP A 166 -27.69 -6.32 -11.24
N HIS A 167 -28.31 -6.44 -12.42
CA HIS A 167 -28.26 -5.46 -13.50
C HIS A 167 -29.22 -4.29 -13.26
#